data_AF-A0A7W8HYA8-F1
#
_entry.id   AF-A0A7W8HYA8-F1
#
_cell.length_a   1.000
_cell.length_b   1.000
_cell.length_c   1.000
_cell.angle_alpha   90.00
_cell.angle_beta   90.00
_cell.angle_gamma   90.00
#
_symmetry.space_group_name_H-M   'P 1'
#
loop_
_entity.id
_entity.type
_entity.pdbx_description
1 polymer ?
#
loop_
_entity_poly.entity_id
_entity_poly.type
_entity_poly.pdbx_seq_one_letter_code
_entity_poly.pdbx_strand_id
1 'polypeptide(L)'
;MLDAAARATLPFTVELPPGFELVTGRPGPDFRIYTIRRGDQSFAMVYAGPASQFPIYSGEMVEAGGRASVVSTENGARHAREHLFQREGVTPREIHVWTMSLEGADRALAERIAQSVDVR
;
A
#
# COMPACT_ATOMS: atom_id res chain seq x y z
N MET A 1 0.29 -6.34 15.84
CA MET A 1 1.56 -6.22 15.10
C MET A 1 1.91 -7.55 14.48
N LEU A 2 2.37 -7.56 13.23
CA LEU A 2 2.96 -8.73 12.59
C LEU A 2 4.45 -8.79 12.93
N ASP A 3 4.91 -9.95 13.43
CA ASP A 3 6.32 -10.20 13.65
C ASP A 3 7.07 -10.50 12.33
N ALA A 4 8.38 -10.73 12.42
CA ALA A 4 9.22 -10.99 11.26
C ALA A 4 8.81 -12.26 10.50
N ALA A 5 8.41 -13.33 11.20
CA ALA A 5 8.01 -14.58 10.57
C ALA A 5 6.68 -14.43 9.83
N ALA A 6 5.69 -13.78 10.44
CA ALA A 6 4.40 -13.50 9.81
C ALA A 6 4.54 -12.54 8.62
N ARG A 7 5.46 -11.55 8.69
CA ARG A 7 5.80 -10.69 7.55
C ARG A 7 6.46 -11.47 6.42
N ALA A 8 7.29 -12.46 6.73
CA ALA A 8 7.95 -13.28 5.73
C ALA A 8 6.97 -14.14 4.93
N THR A 9 5.77 -14.42 5.44
CA THR A 9 4.73 -15.19 4.72
C THR A 9 3.78 -14.33 3.88
N LEU A 10 3.92 -13.00 3.90
CA LEU A 10 3.04 -12.11 3.14
C LEU A 10 3.27 -12.25 1.62
N PRO A 11 2.24 -12.01 0.79
CA PRO A 11 2.37 -12.00 -0.67
C PRO A 11 3.10 -10.75 -1.21
N PHE A 12 3.64 -9.91 -0.32
CA PHE A 12 4.39 -8.70 -0.64
C PHE A 12 5.48 -8.46 0.40
N THR A 13 6.46 -7.64 0.05
CA THR A 13 7.43 -7.04 0.97
C THR A 13 7.10 -5.56 1.17
N VAL A 14 7.59 -4.98 2.26
CA VAL A 14 7.50 -3.54 2.53
C VAL A 14 8.64 -3.13 3.46
N GLU A 15 9.26 -2.00 3.17
CA GLU A 15 10.24 -1.37 4.06
C GLU A 15 9.50 -0.62 5.18
N LEU A 16 9.80 -0.97 6.43
CA LEU A 16 9.23 -0.30 7.60
C LEU A 16 10.35 0.49 8.29
N PRO A 17 10.32 1.84 8.23
CA PRO A 17 11.25 2.65 8.99
C PRO A 17 11.12 2.41 10.51
N PRO A 18 12.14 2.75 11.31
CA PRO A 18 12.05 2.63 12.76
C PRO A 18 10.81 3.31 13.34
N GLY A 19 10.11 2.61 14.24
CA GLY A 19 8.86 3.08 14.87
C GLY A 19 7.60 2.79 14.07
N PHE A 20 7.70 2.27 12.84
CA PHE A 20 6.56 1.77 12.08
C PHE A 20 6.28 0.31 12.37
N GLU A 21 4.99 -0.02 12.35
CA GLU A 21 4.51 -1.39 12.43
C GLU A 21 3.51 -1.69 11.33
N LEU A 22 3.47 -2.97 10.94
CA LEU A 22 2.45 -3.54 10.09
C LEU A 22 1.48 -4.33 10.98
N VAL A 23 0.19 -3.99 10.92
CA VAL A 23 -0.85 -4.68 11.67
C VAL A 23 -1.91 -5.21 10.72
N THR A 24 -2.50 -6.36 11.04
CA THR A 24 -3.63 -6.89 10.27
C THR A 24 -4.89 -6.11 10.65
N GLY A 25 -5.55 -5.54 9.65
CA GLY A 25 -6.89 -4.97 9.79
C GLY A 25 -7.96 -6.06 9.85
N ARG A 26 -9.24 -5.68 9.81
CA ARG A 26 -10.34 -6.66 9.80
C ARG A 26 -10.37 -7.39 8.43
N PRO A 27 -10.08 -8.71 8.37
CA PRO A 27 -10.09 -9.43 7.10
C PRO A 27 -11.52 -9.71 6.63
N GLY A 28 -11.71 -9.82 5.31
CA GLY A 28 -12.89 -10.45 4.71
C GLY A 28 -12.66 -11.95 4.45
N PRO A 29 -13.66 -12.66 3.91
CA PRO A 29 -13.51 -14.08 3.58
C PRO A 29 -12.36 -14.30 2.58
N ASP A 30 -12.31 -13.52 1.51
CA ASP A 30 -11.38 -13.74 0.38
C ASP A 30 -10.24 -12.71 0.31
N PHE A 31 -10.16 -11.80 1.28
CA PHE A 31 -9.12 -10.77 1.30
C PHE A 31 -8.56 -10.50 2.69
N ARG A 32 -7.39 -9.89 2.72
CA ARG A 32 -6.73 -9.36 3.91
C ARG A 32 -6.45 -7.88 3.73
N ILE A 33 -6.58 -7.14 4.82
CA ILE A 33 -6.17 -5.73 4.91
C ILE A 33 -5.03 -5.65 5.90
N TYR A 34 -4.01 -4.89 5.56
CA TYR A 34 -2.91 -4.54 6.46
C TYR A 34 -2.82 -3.03 6.58
N THR A 35 -2.51 -2.56 7.78
CA THR A 35 -2.30 -1.15 8.08
C THR A 35 -0.85 -0.94 8.45
N ILE A 36 -0.20 0.00 7.76
CA ILE A 36 1.13 0.48 8.11
C ILE A 36 0.96 1.77 8.91
N ARG A 37 1.40 1.73 10.17
CA ARG A 37 1.18 2.84 11.12
C ARG A 37 2.41 3.12 11.97
N ARG A 38 2.43 4.32 12.54
CA ARG A 38 3.37 4.76 13.57
C ARG A 38 2.57 5.25 14.78
N GLY A 39 2.60 4.49 15.87
CA GLY A 39 1.63 4.67 16.97
C GLY A 39 0.20 4.45 16.46
N ASP A 40 -0.70 5.38 16.75
CA ASP A 40 -2.10 5.32 16.31
C ASP A 40 -2.35 5.94 14.93
N GLN A 41 -1.33 6.57 14.32
CA GLN A 41 -1.46 7.21 13.01
C GLN A 41 -1.19 6.20 11.88
N SER A 42 -2.21 5.95 11.06
CA SER A 42 -2.07 5.19 9.81
C SER A 42 -1.40 6.04 8.73
N PHE A 43 -0.49 5.44 7.97
CA PHE A 43 0.23 6.05 6.86
C PHE A 43 -0.16 5.46 5.52
N ALA A 44 -0.27 4.14 5.46
CA ALA A 44 -0.70 3.43 4.25
C ALA A 44 -1.46 2.16 4.62
N MET A 45 -2.25 1.69 3.67
CA MET A 45 -3.02 0.47 3.77
C MET A 45 -2.62 -0.45 2.61
N VAL A 46 -2.69 -1.75 2.83
CA VAL A 46 -2.46 -2.77 1.81
C VAL A 46 -3.62 -3.76 1.81
N TYR A 47 -4.35 -3.81 0.69
CA TYR A 47 -5.32 -4.84 0.38
C TYR A 47 -4.63 -5.99 -0.36
N ALA A 48 -5.00 -7.21 0.00
CA ALA A 48 -4.53 -8.44 -0.63
C ALA A 48 -5.73 -9.37 -0.86
N GLY A 49 -6.21 -9.48 -2.10
CA GLY A 49 -7.44 -10.22 -2.42
C GLY A 49 -7.67 -10.43 -3.92
N PRO A 50 -8.88 -10.86 -4.33
CA PRO A 50 -9.19 -11.20 -5.72
C PRO A 50 -9.44 -9.98 -6.61
N ALA A 51 -10.00 -8.91 -6.04
CA ALA A 51 -10.32 -7.67 -6.74
C ALA A 51 -10.39 -6.53 -5.72
N SER A 52 -9.58 -5.50 -5.89
CA SER A 52 -9.62 -4.28 -5.08
C SER A 52 -10.51 -3.22 -5.72
N GLN A 53 -10.99 -2.28 -4.91
CA GLN A 53 -11.50 -1.02 -5.43
C GLN A 53 -10.30 -0.13 -5.79
N PHE A 54 -9.99 -0.03 -7.08
CA PHE A 54 -8.93 0.86 -7.59
C PHE A 54 -9.42 1.53 -8.89
N PRO A 55 -9.19 2.84 -9.06
CA PRO A 55 -8.62 3.77 -8.08
C PRO A 55 -9.64 4.26 -7.03
N ILE A 56 -9.17 4.61 -5.83
CA ILE A 56 -9.95 5.28 -4.76
C ILE A 56 -9.87 6.80 -4.90
N TYR A 57 -8.69 7.32 -5.26
CA TYR A 57 -8.41 8.73 -5.43
C TYR A 57 -8.41 9.13 -6.91
N SER A 58 -8.74 10.39 -7.19
CA SER A 58 -8.58 10.97 -8.52
C SER A 58 -7.11 11.31 -8.78
N GLY A 59 -6.65 11.10 -10.01
CA GLY A 59 -5.30 11.48 -10.44
C GLY A 59 -4.97 10.97 -11.83
N GLU A 60 -3.74 11.22 -12.26
CA GLU A 60 -3.16 10.61 -13.46
C GLU A 60 -2.81 9.15 -13.17
N MET A 61 -3.27 8.24 -14.02
CA MET A 61 -2.85 6.84 -13.96
C MET A 61 -1.55 6.65 -14.73
N VAL A 62 -0.54 6.09 -14.08
CA VAL A 62 0.78 5.81 -14.65
C VAL A 62 1.10 4.33 -14.45
N GLU A 63 1.55 3.67 -15.51
CA GLU A 63 1.97 2.27 -15.45
C GLU A 63 3.47 2.14 -15.67
N ALA A 64 4.15 1.44 -14.76
CA ALA A 64 5.57 1.15 -14.87
C ALA A 64 5.92 -0.14 -14.12
N GLY A 65 6.66 -1.05 -14.76
CA GLY A 65 7.20 -2.25 -14.11
C GLY A 65 6.13 -3.17 -13.52
N GLY A 66 4.99 -3.34 -14.18
CA GLY A 66 3.89 -4.19 -13.69
C GLY A 66 3.05 -3.58 -12.56
N ARG A 67 3.27 -2.29 -12.25
CA ARG A 67 2.52 -1.53 -11.26
C ARG A 67 1.76 -0.38 -11.91
N ALA A 68 0.44 -0.37 -11.75
CA ALA A 68 -0.39 0.80 -12.03
C ALA A 68 -0.39 1.71 -10.80
N SER A 69 -0.22 3.02 -10.98
CA SER A 69 -0.19 3.99 -9.89
C SER A 69 -1.08 5.18 -10.18
N VAL A 70 -1.75 5.71 -9.16
CA VAL A 70 -2.47 6.98 -9.26
C VAL A 70 -1.63 8.09 -8.67
N VAL A 71 -1.38 9.12 -9.47
CA VAL A 71 -0.59 10.29 -9.10
C VAL A 71 -1.48 11.53 -9.11
N SER A 72 -1.67 12.17 -7.96
CA SER A 72 -2.30 13.48 -7.89
C SER A 72 -1.26 14.58 -8.08
N THR A 73 -1.69 15.74 -8.59
CA THR A 73 -0.86 16.95 -8.61
C THR A 73 -1.47 17.99 -7.68
N GLU A 74 -0.73 18.39 -6.65
CA GLU A 74 -1.15 19.39 -5.67
C GLU A 74 -0.08 20.47 -5.57
N ASN A 75 -0.44 21.74 -5.78
CA ASN A 75 0.50 22.87 -5.75
C ASN A 75 1.76 22.67 -6.63
N GLY A 76 1.61 21.99 -7.78
CA GLY A 76 2.70 21.68 -8.70
C GLY A 76 3.58 20.50 -8.30
N ALA A 77 3.34 19.88 -7.13
CA ALA A 77 4.01 18.66 -6.70
C ALA A 77 3.18 17.42 -7.05
N ARG A 78 3.86 16.37 -7.53
CA ARG A 78 3.26 15.06 -7.82
C ARG A 78 3.28 14.19 -6.57
N HIS A 79 2.15 13.55 -6.27
CA HIS A 79 1.98 12.68 -5.10
C HIS A 79 1.44 11.31 -5.53
N ALA A 80 2.18 10.25 -5.23
CA ALA A 80 1.74 8.88 -5.49
C ALA A 80 0.75 8.45 -4.39
N ARG A 81 -0.53 8.36 -4.74
CA ARG A 81 -1.62 8.10 -3.79
C ARG A 81 -1.93 6.62 -3.69
N GLU A 82 -1.79 5.89 -4.80
CA GLU A 82 -2.16 4.48 -4.89
C GLU A 82 -1.23 3.71 -5.81
N HIS A 83 -1.12 2.42 -5.53
CA HIS A 83 -0.42 1.44 -6.36
C HIS A 83 -1.24 0.15 -6.43
N LEU A 84 -1.51 -0.33 -7.63
CA LEU A 84 -2.11 -1.62 -7.90
C LEU A 84 -1.11 -2.53 -8.61
N PHE A 85 -0.97 -3.74 -8.07
CA PHE A 85 -0.22 -4.83 -8.65
C PHE A 85 -1.19 -5.96 -8.98
N GLN A 86 -1.14 -6.44 -10.22
CA GLN A 86 -1.87 -7.63 -10.64
C GLN A 86 -0.90 -8.80 -10.73
N ARG A 87 -1.26 -9.91 -10.08
CA ARG A 87 -0.45 -11.13 -9.97
C ARG A 87 -1.15 -12.26 -10.71
N GLU A 88 -0.59 -12.68 -11.84
CA GLU A 88 -1.17 -13.74 -12.67
C GLU A 88 -0.90 -15.14 -12.07
N GLY A 89 -1.92 -16.02 -12.11
CA GLY A 89 -1.76 -17.43 -11.72
C GLY A 89 -1.56 -17.68 -10.22
N VAL A 90 -1.62 -16.65 -9.37
CA VAL A 90 -1.39 -16.77 -7.92
C VAL A 90 -2.49 -16.07 -7.12
N THR A 91 -2.72 -16.56 -5.90
CA THR A 91 -3.65 -15.94 -4.94
C THR A 91 -2.84 -15.26 -3.82
N PRO A 92 -3.18 -14.03 -3.40
CA PRO A 92 -4.20 -13.12 -3.97
C PRO A 92 -3.87 -12.62 -5.37
N ARG A 93 -4.89 -12.35 -6.20
CA ARG A 93 -4.71 -11.81 -7.56
C ARG A 93 -4.24 -10.36 -7.56
N GLU A 94 -4.67 -9.59 -6.57
CA GLU A 94 -4.35 -8.17 -6.49
C GLU A 94 -3.73 -7.80 -5.15
N ILE A 95 -2.69 -6.99 -5.22
CA ILE A 95 -2.17 -6.22 -4.10
C ILE A 95 -2.41 -4.75 -4.41
N HIS A 96 -3.20 -4.08 -3.59
CA HIS A 96 -3.50 -2.66 -3.74
C HIS A 96 -3.03 -1.90 -2.51
N VAL A 97 -2.23 -0.88 -2.73
CA VAL A 97 -1.64 -0.03 -1.69
C VAL A 97 -2.20 1.37 -1.87
N TRP A 98 -2.64 2.01 -0.79
CA TRP A 98 -3.04 3.42 -0.82
C TRP A 98 -2.56 4.17 0.41
N THR A 99 -2.16 5.43 0.20
CA THR A 99 -1.71 6.32 1.27
C THR A 99 -2.91 6.97 1.98
N MET A 100 -2.74 7.23 3.27
CA MET A 100 -3.67 8.06 4.04
C MET A 100 -3.49 9.53 3.64
N SER A 101 -4.54 10.32 3.84
CA SER A 101 -4.45 11.78 3.66
C SER A 101 -3.67 12.39 4.81
N LEU A 102 -2.37 12.56 4.58
CA LEU A 102 -1.40 13.17 5.48
C LEU A 102 -0.80 14.41 4.82
N GLU A 103 -0.07 15.21 5.61
CA GLU A 103 0.59 16.42 5.12
C GLU A 103 2.10 16.41 5.43
N GLY A 104 2.82 17.31 4.76
CA GLY A 104 4.23 17.57 5.04
C GLY A 104 5.12 16.32 5.02
N ALA A 105 5.96 16.18 6.04
CA ALA A 105 6.92 15.09 6.16
C ALA A 105 6.24 13.72 6.29
N ASP A 106 5.07 13.66 6.93
CA ASP A 106 4.36 12.41 7.14
C ASP A 106 3.74 11.89 5.84
N ARG A 107 3.25 12.79 4.97
CA ARG A 107 2.87 12.43 3.60
C ARG A 107 4.06 11.85 2.82
N ALA A 108 5.19 12.53 2.84
CA ALA A 108 6.39 12.07 2.13
C ALA A 108 6.87 10.70 2.63
N LEU A 109 6.73 10.42 3.93
CA LEU A 109 7.00 9.10 4.50
C LEU A 109 5.98 8.05 4.06
N ALA A 110 4.69 8.38 4.04
CA ALA A 110 3.64 7.47 3.57
C ALA A 110 3.86 7.07 2.11
N GLU A 111 4.16 8.04 1.24
CA GLU A 111 4.47 7.80 -0.17
C GLU A 111 5.71 6.91 -0.32
N ARG A 112 6.78 7.17 0.42
CA ARG A 112 8.00 6.34 0.38
C ARG A 112 7.73 4.90 0.81
N ILE A 113 6.97 4.72 1.89
CA ILE A 113 6.61 3.39 2.39
C ILE A 113 5.74 2.66 1.36
N ALA A 114 4.72 3.32 0.82
CA ALA A 114 3.84 2.73 -0.19
C ALA A 114 4.60 2.34 -1.47
N GLN A 115 5.53 3.19 -1.91
CA GLN A 115 6.40 2.96 -3.04
C GLN A 115 7.35 1.77 -2.85
N SER A 116 7.72 1.45 -1.61
CA SER A 116 8.59 0.31 -1.26
C SER A 116 7.88 -1.04 -1.27
N VAL A 117 6.55 -1.06 -1.40
CA VAL A 117 5.80 -2.31 -1.52
C VAL A 117 6.17 -2.98 -2.83
N ASP A 118 6.53 -4.25 -2.74
CA ASP A 118 6.82 -5.09 -3.90
C ASP A 118 6.12 -6.45 -3.76
N VAL A 119 5.64 -6.99 -4.87
CA VAL A 119 4.87 -8.24 -4.89
C VAL A 119 5.78 -9.45 -5.01
N ARG A 120 5.35 -10.57 -4.41
CA ARG A 120 6.01 -11.87 -4.53
C ARG A 120 5.26 -12.81 -5.47
#